data_AF-A0A958YVZ0-F1
#
_entry.id   AF-A0A958YVZ0-F1
#
_cell.length_a   1.000
_cell.length_b   1.000
_cell.length_c   1.000
_cell.angle_alpha   90.00
_cell.angle_beta   90.00
_cell.angle_gamma   90.00
#
_symmetry.space_group_name_H-M   'P 1'
#
loop_
_entity.id
_entity.type
_entity.pdbx_description
1 polymer ?
#
loop_
_entity_poly.entity_id
_entity_poly.type
_entity_poly.pdbx_seq_one_letter_code
_entity_poly.pdbx_strand_id
1 'polypeptide(L)' 'QHDHVILTDTGEVVEFCDPRIQSIKKTIEEVFDIKINNHSLYFYGTRNKEENLTE' A
#
# COMPACT_ATOMS: atom_id res chain seq x y z
N GLN A 1 -8.31 -8.62 3.01
CA GLN A 1 -8.22 -7.43 2.13
C GLN A 1 -6.75 -7.17 1.95
N HIS A 2 -6.27 -7.06 0.71
CA HIS A 2 -4.87 -6.76 0.39
C HIS A 2 -4.85 -5.51 -0.48
N ASP A 3 -3.80 -4.74 -0.35
CA ASP A 3 -3.53 -3.56 -1.15
C ASP A 3 -2.46 -3.87 -2.19
N HIS A 4 -2.35 -3.02 -3.21
CA HIS A 4 -1.58 -3.31 -4.42
C HIS A 4 -0.44 -2.30 -4.62
N VAL A 5 0.75 -2.81 -4.93
CA VAL A 5 1.86 -2.03 -5.49
C VAL A 5 2.00 -2.42 -6.95
N ILE A 6 2.03 -1.45 -7.85
CA ILE A 6 2.20 -1.64 -9.28
C ILE A 6 3.56 -1.10 -9.67
N LEU A 7 4.40 -1.98 -10.21
CA LEU A 7 5.69 -1.63 -10.78
C LEU A 7 5.48 -1.12 -12.20
N THR A 8 5.76 0.16 -12.45
CA THR A 8 5.48 0.82 -13.73
C THR A 8 6.52 0.51 -14.81
N ASP A 9 7.67 -0.01 -14.42
CA ASP A 9 8.76 -0.46 -15.28
C ASP A 9 8.55 -1.89 -15.80
N THR A 10 8.08 -2.81 -14.94
CA THR A 10 7.86 -4.22 -15.31
C THR A 10 6.40 -4.59 -15.53
N GLY A 11 5.46 -3.77 -15.07
CA GLY A 11 4.02 -4.10 -15.06
C GLY A 11 3.64 -5.12 -13.98
N GLU A 12 4.56 -5.45 -13.07
CA GLU A 12 4.34 -6.43 -12.00
C GLU A 12 3.44 -5.84 -10.90
N VAL A 13 2.54 -6.68 -10.39
CA VAL A 13 1.65 -6.33 -9.28
C VAL A 13 2.07 -7.11 -8.05
N VAL A 14 2.39 -6.39 -6.98
CA VAL A 14 2.76 -6.94 -5.69
C VAL A 14 1.61 -6.69 -4.71
N GLU A 15 1.08 -7.76 -4.12
CA GLU A 15 0.07 -7.66 -3.07
C GLU A 15 0.75 -7.54 -1.70
N PHE A 16 0.23 -6.67 -0.84
CA PHE A 16 0.69 -6.57 0.54
C PHE A 16 -0.47 -6.38 1.52
N CYS A 17 -0.18 -6.62 2.78
CA CYS A 17 -1.11 -6.43 3.89
C CYS A 17 -0.39 -5.64 4.98
N ASP A 18 -0.87 -4.43 5.28
CA ASP A 18 -0.36 -3.63 6.39
C ASP A 18 -1.44 -3.50 7.48
N PRO A 19 -1.21 -4.07 8.69
CA PRO A 19 -2.20 -4.00 9.77
C PRO A 19 -2.49 -2.57 10.23
N ARG A 20 -1.60 -1.59 9.96
CA ARG A 20 -1.80 -0.19 10.33
C ARG A 20 -2.95 0.45 9.56
N ILE A 21 -3.28 -0.03 8.35
CA ILE A 21 -4.38 0.51 7.55
C ILE A 21 -5.73 0.31 8.27
N GLN A 22 -5.91 -0.81 8.96
CA GLN A 22 -7.08 -1.07 9.81
C GLN A 22 -7.19 -0.04 10.93
N SER A 23 -6.08 0.28 11.59
CA SER A 23 -6.03 1.29 12.64
C SER A 23 -6.37 2.69 12.11
N ILE A 24 -5.80 3.08 10.97
CA ILE A 24 -6.10 4.36 10.31
C ILE A 24 -7.59 4.44 9.96
N LYS A 25 -8.15 3.39 9.36
CA LYS A 25 -9.59 3.31 9.04
C LYS A 25 -10.42 3.58 10.29
N LYS A 26 -10.14 2.86 11.38
CA LYS A 26 -10.88 2.98 12.64
C LYS A 26 -10.78 4.40 13.21
N THR A 27 -9.59 4.98 13.24
CA THR A 27 -9.38 6.34 13.73
C THR A 27 -10.17 7.37 12.91
N ILE A 28 -10.22 7.23 11.58
CA ILE A 28 -11.02 8.13 10.74
C ILE A 28 -12.51 7.96 11.00
N GLU A 29 -13.00 6.72 11.14
CA GLU A 29 -14.40 6.45 11.51
C GLU A 29 -14.76 7.13 12.84
N GLU A 30 -13.90 7.02 13.86
CA GLU A 30 -14.12 7.62 15.18
C GLU A 30 -14.02 9.15 15.19
N VAL A 31 -13.03 9.74 14.50
CA VAL A 31 -12.79 11.18 14.51
C VAL A 31 -13.86 11.96 13.75
N PHE A 32 -14.33 11.40 12.64
CA PHE A 32 -15.30 12.07 11.77
C PHE A 32 -16.74 11.56 11.95
N ASP A 33 -16.96 10.60 12.86
CA ASP A 33 -18.25 9.92 13.08
C ASP A 33 -18.86 9.38 11.77
N ILE A 34 -18.03 8.68 10.99
CA ILE A 34 -18.41 8.12 9.70
C ILE A 34 -18.20 6.60 9.66
N LYS A 35 -18.81 5.94 8.68
CA LYS A 35 -18.58 4.51 8.40
C LYS A 35 -17.88 4.34 7.06
N ILE A 36 -16.74 3.65 7.07
CA ILE A 36 -15.95 3.35 5.88
C ILE A 36 -16.29 1.93 5.42
N ASN A 37 -16.98 1.82 4.29
CA ASN A 37 -17.39 0.52 3.75
C ASN A 37 -16.24 -0.21 3.06
N ASN A 38 -15.40 0.52 2.32
CA ASN A 38 -14.29 -0.02 1.55
C ASN A 38 -13.12 0.97 1.53
N HIS A 39 -11.90 0.45 1.38
CA HIS A 39 -10.71 1.22 1.03
C HIS A 39 -9.97 0.50 -0.09
N SER A 40 -9.19 1.26 -0.86
CA SER A 40 -8.29 0.73 -1.87
C SER A 40 -7.04 1.60 -1.88
N LEU A 41 -5.87 0.99 -1.66
CA LEU A 41 -4.59 1.67 -1.71
C LEU A 41 -3.76 1.12 -2.85
N TYR A 42 -3.28 2.04 -3.69
CA TYR A 42 -2.39 1.73 -4.80
C TYR A 42 -1.10 2.51 -4.65
N PHE A 43 0.02 1.80 -4.71
CA PHE A 43 1.33 2.42 -4.86
C PHE A 43 1.84 2.20 -6.27
N TYR A 44 2.42 3.24 -6.86
CA TYR A 44 3.07 3.15 -8.16
C TYR A 44 4.54 3.47 -7.97
N GLY A 45 5.40 2.57 -8.42
CA GLY A 45 6.85 2.74 -8.26
C GLY A 45 7.61 2.00 -9.34
N THR A 46 8.92 2.18 -9.35
CA THR A 46 9.85 1.41 -10.17
C THR A 46 10.77 0.64 -9.25
N ARG A 47 11.35 -0.48 -9.69
CA ARG A 47 12.37 -1.14 -8.88
C ARG A 47 13.56 -0.21 -8.72
N ASN A 48 14.08 -0.13 -7.49
CA ASN A 48 15.41 0.44 -7.30
C ASN A 48 16.39 -0.45 -8.05
N LYS A 49 17.24 0.15 -8.90
CA LYS A 49 18.39 -0.59 -9.44
C LYS A 49 19.21 -1.05 -8.25
N GLU A 50 19.50 -2.35 -8.17
CA GLU A 50 20.54 -2.83 -7.26
C GLU A 50 21.84 -2.13 -7.67
N GLU A 51 22.22 -1.08 -6.95
CA GLU A 51 23.63 -0.74 -6.82
C GLU A 51 24.22 -1.92 -6.06
N ASN A 52 24.70 -2.89 -6.83
CA ASN A 52 25.50 -4.00 -6.33
C ASN A 52 26.59 -3.39 -5.44
N LEU A 53 26.45 -3.57 -4.12
CA LEU A 53 27.54 -3.45 -3.16
C LEU A 53 28.58 -4.48 -3.58
N THR A 54 29.46 -4.04 -4.48
CA THR A 54 30.71 -4.71 -4.80
C THR A 54 31.70 -4.25 -3.75
N GLU A 55 31.82 -5.04 -2.69
CA GLU A 55 33.06 -5.14 -1.91
C GLU A 55 33.78 -6.43 -2.30
#